data_AF-A0A383D400-F1
#
_entry.id   AF-A0A383D400-F1
#
_cell.length_a   1.000
_cell.length_b   1.000
_cell.length_c   1.000
_cell.angle_alpha   90.00
_cell.angle_beta   90.00
_cell.angle_gamma   90.00
#
_symmetry.space_group_name_H-M   'P 1'
#
loop_
_entity.id
_entity.type
_entity.pdbx_description
1 polymer ?
#
loop_
_entity_poly.entity_id
_entity_poly.type
_entity_poly.pdbx_seq_one_letter_code
_entity_poly.pdbx_strand_id
1 'polypeptide(L)'
;IIVHYGGQTPLKLARALEKNGANIIGTSPESIDLAEDRERFQKMIQKLDLKQPVNSTARSKEQAVVIADSIGFPLVVRPSYVLGGRAMEIVYDKESLERYMQTAVQVSNDSPVLLDSFLDHAIEVDIDVVCDGKDVVIGGIMEHIEQAGIHSGDSACSLPPYSLSNGVLDEMRRQVKLMAKELNVVGLMNAQLAYQDDEIYIIEVNPRASRTIPFVSKATGVALANIAARAMTGISL
;
A
#
# COMPACT_ATOMS: atom_id res chain seq x y z
N ILE A 1 12.32 8.39 18.54
CA ILE A 1 12.99 7.84 17.33
C ILE A 1 11.96 7.79 16.21
N ILE A 2 12.30 8.30 15.03
CA ILE A 2 11.45 8.22 13.84
C ILE A 2 12.00 7.10 12.96
N VAL A 3 11.16 6.13 12.61
CA VAL A 3 11.54 4.97 11.77
C VAL A 3 10.96 5.05 10.35
N HIS A 4 10.07 6.01 10.10
CA HIS A 4 9.21 6.05 8.91
C HIS A 4 9.87 6.64 7.66
N TYR A 5 11.07 7.22 7.79
CA TYR A 5 11.68 8.05 6.73
C TYR A 5 12.83 7.35 5.99
N GLY A 6 13.22 6.14 6.39
CA GLY A 6 14.34 5.41 5.80
C GLY A 6 13.95 4.17 5.00
N GLY A 7 12.68 4.06 4.56
CA GLY A 7 12.18 2.88 3.84
C GLY A 7 12.07 1.63 4.72
N GLN A 8 12.24 0.43 4.14
CA GLN A 8 11.99 -0.82 4.88
C GLN A 8 13.00 -1.14 5.97
N THR A 9 14.26 -0.70 5.80
CA THR A 9 15.34 -1.03 6.73
C THR A 9 15.01 -0.62 8.18
N PRO A 10 14.65 0.65 8.47
CA PRO A 10 14.25 1.03 9.83
C PRO A 10 12.89 0.43 10.26
N LEU A 11 11.95 0.20 9.34
CA LEU A 11 10.66 -0.42 9.68
C LEU A 11 10.84 -1.85 10.22
N LYS A 12 11.72 -2.64 9.60
CA LYS A 12 12.07 -4.00 10.07
C LYS A 12 12.68 -4.01 11.48
N LEU A 13 13.31 -2.91 11.87
CA LEU A 13 13.91 -2.75 13.21
C LEU A 13 12.93 -2.22 14.25
N ALA A 14 11.76 -1.68 13.85
CA ALA A 14 10.86 -0.97 14.74
C ALA A 14 10.39 -1.82 15.94
N ARG A 15 9.92 -3.06 15.70
CA ARG A 15 9.50 -3.97 16.78
C ARG A 15 10.65 -4.31 17.75
N ALA A 16 11.85 -4.55 17.21
CA ALA A 16 13.03 -4.85 18.03
C ALA A 16 13.47 -3.64 18.86
N LEU A 17 13.45 -2.44 18.27
CA LEU A 17 13.76 -1.19 18.97
C LEU A 17 12.77 -0.94 20.12
N GLU A 18 11.46 -1.04 19.85
CA GLU A 18 10.40 -0.87 20.85
C GLU A 18 10.54 -1.87 22.01
N LYS A 19 10.81 -3.15 21.70
CA LYS A 19 11.05 -4.19 22.72
C LYS A 19 12.27 -3.89 23.61
N ASN A 20 13.24 -3.12 23.11
CA ASN A 20 14.41 -2.67 23.86
C ASN A 20 14.22 -1.28 24.52
N GLY A 21 12.98 -0.78 24.61
CA GLY A 21 12.64 0.46 25.30
C GLY A 21 12.85 1.73 24.48
N ALA A 22 13.10 1.62 23.17
CA ALA A 22 13.19 2.78 22.30
C ALA A 22 11.80 3.46 22.18
N ASN A 23 11.74 4.76 22.49
CA ASN A 23 10.52 5.54 22.26
C ASN A 23 10.37 5.86 20.76
N ILE A 24 9.54 5.11 20.05
CA ILE A 24 9.20 5.36 18.64
C ILE A 24 8.04 6.35 18.59
N ILE A 25 8.24 7.47 17.89
CA ILE A 25 7.23 8.52 17.71
C ILE A 25 6.64 8.46 16.29
N GLY A 26 5.44 8.99 16.10
CA GLY A 26 4.67 8.83 14.86
C GLY A 26 3.80 7.58 14.85
N THR A 27 3.49 7.06 13.66
CA THR A 27 2.67 5.85 13.51
C THR A 27 3.31 4.66 14.24
N SER A 28 2.53 3.93 15.04
CA SER A 28 3.06 2.86 15.89
C SER A 28 3.63 1.68 15.07
N PRO A 29 4.62 0.91 15.62
CA PRO A 29 5.09 -0.32 14.97
C PRO A 29 3.97 -1.32 14.70
N GLU A 30 2.96 -1.37 15.57
CA GLU A 30 1.80 -2.25 15.42
C GLU A 30 0.87 -1.81 14.27
N SER A 31 0.67 -0.50 14.10
CA SER A 31 -0.06 0.07 12.95
C SER A 31 0.69 -0.16 11.64
N ILE A 32 2.01 -0.05 11.65
CA ILE A 32 2.85 -0.37 10.49
C ILE A 32 2.69 -1.85 10.11
N ASP A 33 2.80 -2.74 11.09
CA ASP A 33 2.66 -4.17 10.87
C ASP A 33 1.27 -4.56 10.38
N LEU A 34 0.21 -3.91 10.87
CA LEU A 34 -1.15 -4.11 10.37
C LEU A 34 -1.26 -3.83 8.87
N ALA A 35 -0.58 -2.79 8.38
CA ALA A 35 -0.61 -2.41 6.96
C ALA A 35 0.28 -3.31 6.09
N GLU A 36 1.40 -3.80 6.62
CA GLU A 36 2.33 -4.69 5.91
C GLU A 36 1.85 -6.15 5.88
N ASP A 37 1.12 -6.60 6.91
CA ASP A 37 0.48 -7.91 6.97
C ASP A 37 -0.79 -7.92 6.12
N ARG A 38 -0.77 -8.72 5.05
CA ARG A 38 -1.84 -8.76 4.05
C ARG A 38 -3.17 -9.28 4.62
N GLU A 39 -3.15 -10.24 5.55
CA GLU A 39 -4.39 -10.79 6.15
C GLU A 39 -5.02 -9.76 7.09
N ARG A 40 -4.19 -9.09 7.90
CA ARG A 40 -4.65 -8.02 8.79
C ARG A 40 -5.17 -6.82 8.00
N PHE A 41 -4.47 -6.44 6.94
CA PHE A 41 -4.90 -5.38 6.04
C PHE A 41 -6.23 -5.71 5.36
N GLN A 42 -6.41 -6.93 4.84
CA GLN A 42 -7.67 -7.38 4.26
C GLN A 42 -8.85 -7.27 5.25
N LYS A 43 -8.66 -7.73 6.50
CA LYS A 43 -9.67 -7.60 7.55
C LYS A 43 -10.01 -6.15 7.86
N MET A 44 -9.02 -5.25 7.84
CA MET A 44 -9.24 -3.81 8.04
C MET A 44 -10.08 -3.22 6.90
N ILE A 45 -9.78 -3.55 5.65
CA ILE A 45 -10.56 -3.09 4.50
C ILE A 45 -12.01 -3.57 4.57
N GLN A 46 -12.23 -4.84 4.90
CA GLN A 46 -13.58 -5.39 5.11
C GLN A 46 -14.32 -4.67 6.24
N LYS A 47 -13.65 -4.39 7.37
CA LYS A 47 -14.22 -3.63 8.49
C LYS A 47 -14.68 -2.23 8.06
N LEU A 48 -13.94 -1.60 7.14
CA LEU A 48 -14.24 -0.26 6.63
C LEU A 48 -15.25 -0.24 5.48
N ASP A 49 -15.76 -1.40 5.07
CA ASP A 49 -16.64 -1.55 3.90
C ASP A 49 -16.02 -0.97 2.62
N LEU A 50 -14.70 -1.17 2.46
CA LEU A 50 -13.96 -0.78 1.25
C LEU A 50 -13.69 -2.02 0.39
N LYS A 51 -13.44 -1.80 -0.91
CA LYS A 51 -13.21 -2.90 -1.86
C LYS A 51 -11.72 -3.18 -2.03
N GLN A 52 -11.41 -4.45 -2.21
CA GLN A 52 -10.12 -4.94 -2.73
C GLN A 52 -10.41 -5.83 -3.93
N PRO A 53 -9.42 -6.03 -4.83
CA PRO A 53 -9.57 -7.07 -5.83
C PRO A 53 -9.70 -8.43 -5.13
N VAL A 54 -10.30 -9.41 -5.80
CA VAL A 54 -10.57 -10.71 -5.19
C VAL A 54 -9.24 -11.37 -4.89
N ASN A 55 -8.97 -11.62 -3.61
CA ASN A 55 -7.67 -12.12 -3.18
C ASN A 55 -7.74 -13.15 -2.06
N SER A 56 -6.69 -13.96 -1.98
CA SER A 56 -6.47 -14.89 -0.88
C SER A 56 -4.98 -15.19 -0.71
N THR A 57 -4.60 -15.62 0.50
CA THR A 57 -3.21 -15.94 0.83
C THR A 57 -2.92 -17.43 0.72
N ALA A 58 -1.76 -17.77 0.16
CA ALA A 58 -1.25 -19.11 0.04
C ALA A 58 0.08 -19.26 0.78
N ARG A 59 0.25 -20.39 1.47
CA ARG A 59 1.50 -20.79 2.15
C ARG A 59 2.18 -21.99 1.49
N SER A 60 1.48 -22.70 0.61
CA SER A 60 2.03 -23.80 -0.17
C SER A 60 1.62 -23.70 -1.63
N LYS A 61 2.33 -24.42 -2.50
CA LYS A 61 2.03 -24.53 -3.92
C LYS A 61 0.61 -25.07 -4.14
N GLU A 62 0.24 -26.12 -3.41
CA GLU A 62 -1.05 -26.79 -3.51
C GLU A 62 -2.18 -25.84 -3.12
N GLN A 63 -1.98 -25.07 -2.05
CA GLN A 63 -2.95 -24.05 -1.63
C GLN A 63 -3.09 -22.94 -2.67
N ALA A 64 -1.97 -22.47 -3.24
CA ALA A 64 -1.98 -21.44 -4.27
C ALA A 64 -2.78 -21.85 -5.51
N VAL A 65 -2.63 -23.10 -5.95
CA VAL A 65 -3.39 -23.64 -7.09
C VAL A 65 -4.89 -23.66 -6.81
N VAL A 66 -5.31 -24.13 -5.64
CA VAL A 66 -6.75 -24.16 -5.28
C VAL A 66 -7.33 -22.75 -5.22
N ILE A 67 -6.57 -21.80 -4.66
CA ILE A 67 -6.96 -20.40 -4.64
C ILE A 67 -7.07 -19.83 -6.05
N ALA A 68 -6.10 -20.11 -6.92
CA ALA A 68 -6.11 -19.63 -8.29
C ALA A 68 -7.31 -20.14 -9.09
N ASP A 69 -7.69 -21.41 -8.90
CA ASP A 69 -8.90 -21.99 -9.52
C ASP A 69 -10.19 -21.28 -9.05
N SER A 70 -10.20 -20.71 -7.84
CA SER A 70 -11.34 -19.97 -7.30
C SER A 70 -11.41 -18.50 -7.74
N ILE A 71 -10.25 -17.85 -7.93
CA ILE A 71 -10.15 -16.43 -8.31
C ILE A 71 -10.22 -16.28 -9.84
N GLY A 72 -9.56 -17.18 -10.58
CA GLY A 72 -9.38 -17.10 -12.03
C GLY A 72 -8.12 -16.35 -12.45
N PHE A 73 -7.60 -16.67 -13.64
CA PHE A 73 -6.45 -16.00 -14.25
C PHE A 73 -6.88 -14.84 -15.17
N PRO A 74 -6.02 -13.83 -15.40
CA PRO A 74 -4.69 -13.64 -14.81
C PRO A 74 -4.70 -13.20 -13.34
N LEU A 75 -3.63 -13.55 -12.62
CA LEU A 75 -3.43 -13.23 -11.20
C LEU A 75 -2.15 -12.42 -10.99
N VAL A 76 -2.17 -11.52 -10.02
CA VAL A 76 -0.96 -10.89 -9.49
C VAL A 76 -0.53 -11.64 -8.25
N VAL A 77 0.68 -12.18 -8.27
CA VAL A 77 1.26 -12.87 -7.13
C VAL A 77 2.19 -11.92 -6.38
N ARG A 78 1.90 -11.67 -5.09
CA ARG A 78 2.60 -10.67 -4.27
C ARG A 78 3.15 -11.30 -2.98
N PRO A 79 4.48 -11.32 -2.77
CA PRO A 79 5.04 -11.72 -1.48
C PRO A 79 4.68 -10.70 -0.38
N SER A 80 4.64 -11.15 0.87
CA SER A 80 4.54 -10.25 2.03
C SER A 80 5.92 -9.65 2.40
N TYR A 81 5.93 -8.47 3.04
CA TYR A 81 7.14 -7.78 3.54
C TYR A 81 8.22 -7.43 2.49
N VAL A 82 7.84 -7.26 1.23
CA VAL A 82 8.71 -6.80 0.13
C VAL A 82 8.34 -5.40 -0.33
N LEU A 83 9.31 -4.66 -0.87
CA LEU A 83 9.11 -3.35 -1.48
C LEU A 83 9.40 -3.38 -2.98
N GLY A 84 8.79 -2.45 -3.71
CA GLY A 84 9.20 -2.14 -5.07
C GLY A 84 8.87 -3.24 -6.07
N GLY A 85 7.78 -3.99 -5.85
CA GLY A 85 7.41 -5.11 -6.73
C GLY A 85 8.39 -6.29 -6.74
N ARG A 86 9.35 -6.35 -5.80
CA ARG A 86 10.35 -7.44 -5.79
C ARG A 86 9.67 -8.79 -5.68
N ALA A 87 9.96 -9.66 -6.66
CA ALA A 87 9.33 -10.96 -6.82
C ALA A 87 7.79 -10.88 -6.93
N MET A 88 7.21 -9.78 -7.40
CA MET A 88 5.83 -9.77 -7.87
C MET A 88 5.79 -10.23 -9.33
N GLU A 89 4.80 -11.03 -9.70
CA GLU A 89 4.64 -11.53 -11.06
C GLU A 89 3.16 -11.63 -11.43
N ILE A 90 2.83 -11.28 -12.68
CA ILE A 90 1.51 -11.54 -13.26
C ILE A 90 1.57 -12.94 -13.88
N VAL A 91 0.76 -13.85 -13.36
CA VAL A 91 0.66 -15.23 -13.84
C VAL A 91 -0.62 -15.39 -14.65
N TYR A 92 -0.49 -15.94 -15.85
CA TYR A 92 -1.60 -16.10 -16.80
C TYR A 92 -2.19 -17.52 -16.80
N ASP A 93 -1.46 -18.46 -16.22
CA ASP A 93 -1.86 -19.86 -16.15
C ASP A 93 -1.28 -20.56 -14.91
N LYS A 94 -1.79 -21.77 -14.68
CA LYS A 94 -1.41 -22.62 -13.58
C LYS A 94 0.08 -23.00 -13.63
N GLU A 95 0.65 -23.26 -14.80
CA GLU A 95 2.05 -23.65 -14.91
C GLU A 95 2.99 -22.53 -14.43
N SER A 96 2.68 -21.29 -14.81
CA SER A 96 3.40 -20.09 -14.41
C SER A 96 3.30 -19.88 -12.90
N LEU A 97 2.11 -20.02 -12.32
CA LEU A 97 1.91 -19.95 -10.87
C LEU A 97 2.72 -21.02 -10.13
N GLU A 98 2.69 -22.27 -10.60
CA GLU A 98 3.43 -23.37 -9.98
C GLU A 98 4.94 -23.13 -9.99
N ARG A 99 5.47 -22.59 -11.09
CA ARG A 99 6.88 -22.23 -11.26
C ARG A 99 7.27 -21.06 -10.34
N TYR A 100 6.42 -20.04 -10.26
CA TYR A 100 6.59 -18.93 -9.34
C TYR A 100 6.67 -19.42 -7.89
N MET A 101 5.71 -20.25 -7.45
CA MET A 101 5.65 -20.74 -6.07
C MET A 101 6.86 -21.59 -5.69
N GLN A 102 7.44 -22.35 -6.63
CA GLN A 102 8.69 -23.08 -6.36
C GLN A 102 9.88 -22.15 -6.09
N THR A 103 9.93 -21.00 -6.75
CA THR A 103 11.06 -20.06 -6.69
C THR A 103 10.90 -19.03 -5.58
N ALA A 104 9.70 -18.45 -5.44
CA ALA A 104 9.41 -17.34 -4.54
C ALA A 104 9.25 -17.79 -3.07
N VAL A 105 8.64 -18.95 -2.82
CA VAL A 105 8.45 -19.47 -1.45
C VAL A 105 9.78 -19.78 -0.76
N GLN A 106 10.83 -20.12 -1.54
CA GLN A 106 12.18 -20.31 -0.99
C GLN A 106 12.80 -19.00 -0.47
N VAL A 107 12.33 -17.85 -0.97
CA VAL A 107 12.87 -16.52 -0.63
C VAL A 107 12.03 -15.84 0.47
N SER A 108 10.73 -16.14 0.55
CA SER A 108 9.84 -15.57 1.57
C SER A 108 9.88 -16.38 2.87
N ASN A 109 10.84 -16.08 3.76
CA ASN A 109 10.97 -16.60 5.14
C ASN A 109 9.62 -16.86 5.85
N ASP A 110 8.99 -18.03 5.64
CA ASP A 110 7.69 -18.48 6.17
C ASP A 110 6.48 -17.53 5.97
N SER A 111 6.63 -16.50 5.13
CA SER A 111 5.62 -15.46 4.95
C SER A 111 4.64 -15.85 3.84
N PRO A 112 3.32 -15.63 4.03
CA PRO A 112 2.32 -15.98 3.02
C PRO A 112 2.49 -15.13 1.75
N VAL A 113 2.10 -15.72 0.62
CA VAL A 113 2.02 -15.08 -0.69
C VAL A 113 0.57 -14.73 -0.97
N LEU A 114 0.29 -13.50 -1.38
CA LEU A 114 -1.04 -13.06 -1.78
C LEU A 114 -1.25 -13.33 -3.27
N LEU A 115 -2.38 -13.95 -3.61
CA LEU A 115 -2.86 -14.09 -4.99
C LEU A 115 -4.04 -13.14 -5.15
N ASP A 116 -3.92 -12.20 -6.09
CA ASP A 116 -4.89 -11.14 -6.34
C ASP A 116 -5.43 -11.26 -7.77
N SER A 117 -6.72 -11.04 -7.99
CA SER A 117 -7.28 -10.91 -9.33
C SER A 117 -6.62 -9.73 -10.04
N PHE A 118 -6.07 -9.93 -11.23
CA PHE A 118 -5.44 -8.85 -11.96
C PHE A 118 -6.50 -7.88 -12.52
N LEU A 119 -6.29 -6.59 -12.25
CA LEU A 119 -7.14 -5.51 -12.77
C LEU A 119 -6.57 -4.99 -14.09
N ASP A 120 -6.84 -5.72 -15.18
CA ASP A 120 -6.19 -5.58 -16.50
C ASP A 120 -6.28 -4.17 -17.10
N HIS A 121 -7.30 -3.38 -16.76
CA HIS A 121 -7.52 -2.06 -17.36
C HIS A 121 -7.69 -0.94 -16.33
N ALA A 122 -7.27 -1.18 -15.08
CA ALA A 122 -7.45 -0.19 -14.03
C ALA A 122 -6.51 0.99 -14.17
N ILE A 123 -7.04 2.19 -13.88
CA ILE A 123 -6.24 3.39 -13.64
C ILE A 123 -5.65 3.28 -12.23
N GLU A 124 -4.32 3.28 -12.12
CA GLU A 124 -3.64 3.27 -10.82
C GLU A 124 -3.43 4.69 -10.29
N VAL A 125 -3.62 4.85 -8.98
CA VAL A 125 -3.56 6.15 -8.30
C VAL A 125 -2.74 6.02 -7.01
N ASP A 126 -1.76 6.90 -6.84
CA ASP A 126 -1.04 7.11 -5.58
C ASP A 126 -1.60 8.33 -4.84
N ILE A 127 -1.87 8.18 -3.54
CA ILE A 127 -2.33 9.27 -2.68
C ILE A 127 -1.42 9.39 -1.48
N ASP A 128 -0.70 10.52 -1.40
CA ASP A 128 0.12 10.86 -0.24
C ASP A 128 -0.68 11.72 0.74
N VAL A 129 -0.60 11.39 2.04
CA VAL A 129 -1.29 12.10 3.12
C VAL A 129 -0.38 12.42 4.29
N VAL A 130 -0.77 13.45 5.04
CA VAL A 130 -0.23 13.77 6.37
C VAL A 130 -1.37 13.68 7.39
N CYS A 131 -1.12 13.04 8.53
CA CYS A 131 -2.06 12.92 9.64
C CYS A 131 -1.37 13.28 10.96
N ASP A 132 -2.06 13.99 11.87
CA ASP A 132 -1.58 14.24 13.24
C ASP A 132 -2.25 13.33 14.28
N GLY A 133 -2.96 12.30 13.82
CA GLY A 133 -3.76 11.39 14.63
C GLY A 133 -5.24 11.78 14.72
N LYS A 134 -5.60 13.00 14.30
CA LYS A 134 -6.98 13.50 14.28
C LYS A 134 -7.37 14.00 12.90
N ASP A 135 -6.61 14.96 12.39
CA ASP A 135 -6.84 15.62 11.13
C ASP A 135 -5.99 14.94 10.05
N VAL A 136 -6.61 14.68 8.89
CA VAL A 136 -5.98 14.01 7.75
C VAL A 136 -6.04 14.94 6.55
N VAL A 137 -4.85 15.34 6.07
CA VAL A 137 -4.67 16.23 4.93
C VAL A 137 -4.13 15.43 3.76
N ILE A 138 -4.76 15.60 2.59
CA ILE A 138 -4.29 15.03 1.33
C ILE A 138 -3.15 15.91 0.84
N GLY A 139 -1.95 15.34 0.74
CA GLY A 139 -0.76 16.02 0.20
C GLY A 139 -0.80 16.08 -1.33
N GLY A 140 -1.19 14.99 -1.98
CA GLY A 140 -1.32 14.92 -3.43
C GLY A 140 -2.01 13.65 -3.88
N ILE A 141 -2.70 13.73 -5.03
CA ILE A 141 -3.26 12.58 -5.73
C ILE A 141 -2.55 12.53 -7.08
N MET A 142 -1.98 11.38 -7.40
CA MET A 142 -1.20 11.15 -8.61
C MET A 142 -1.87 10.06 -9.41
N GLU A 143 -2.26 10.37 -10.64
CA GLU A 143 -2.80 9.39 -11.59
C GLU A 143 -1.66 8.86 -12.45
N HIS A 144 -1.50 7.55 -12.52
CA HIS A 144 -0.47 6.94 -13.37
C HIS A 144 -0.88 7.01 -14.84
N ILE A 145 0.12 7.08 -15.73
CA ILE A 145 -0.11 7.03 -17.18
C ILE A 145 -0.30 5.58 -17.62
N GLU A 146 0.55 4.70 -17.12
CA GLU A 146 0.43 3.25 -17.27
C GLU A 146 -0.72 2.68 -16.43
N GLN A 147 -1.35 1.63 -16.94
CA GLN A 147 -2.39 0.89 -16.22
C GLN A 147 -1.81 0.06 -15.07
N ALA A 148 -2.66 -0.32 -14.13
CA ALA A 148 -2.30 -1.21 -13.03
C ALA A 148 -1.64 -2.49 -13.56
N GLY A 149 -0.52 -2.88 -12.94
CA GLY A 149 0.32 -3.99 -13.41
C GLY A 149 1.73 -3.57 -13.79
N ILE A 150 1.93 -2.29 -14.15
CA ILE A 150 3.26 -1.67 -14.17
C ILE A 150 3.47 -1.03 -12.80
N HIS A 151 4.57 -1.42 -12.14
CA HIS A 151 4.82 -0.97 -10.78
C HIS A 151 4.94 0.56 -10.72
N SER A 152 4.21 1.20 -9.81
CA SER A 152 4.19 2.65 -9.56
C SER A 152 5.55 3.38 -9.54
N GLY A 153 6.65 2.68 -9.28
CA GLY A 153 8.02 3.24 -9.32
C GLY A 153 8.61 3.38 -10.73
N ASP A 154 8.06 2.64 -11.68
CA ASP A 154 8.45 2.61 -13.09
C ASP A 154 7.41 3.33 -13.97
N SER A 155 6.21 3.60 -13.43
CA SER A 155 5.15 4.36 -14.10
C SER A 155 5.43 5.87 -14.11
N ALA A 156 5.07 6.53 -15.21
CA ALA A 156 4.88 7.97 -15.22
C ALA A 156 3.58 8.32 -14.46
N CYS A 157 3.50 9.54 -13.92
CA CYS A 157 2.27 10.00 -13.27
C CYS A 157 2.02 11.50 -13.47
N SER A 158 0.75 11.89 -13.36
CA SER A 158 0.30 13.28 -13.37
C SER A 158 -0.19 13.70 -11.99
N LEU A 159 0.21 14.89 -11.58
CA LEU A 159 -0.36 15.61 -10.43
C LEU A 159 -0.73 17.03 -10.91
N PRO A 160 -2.02 17.42 -10.90
CA PRO A 160 -3.18 16.63 -10.48
C PRO A 160 -3.52 15.49 -11.47
N PRO A 161 -4.44 14.57 -11.10
CA PRO A 161 -5.04 13.61 -12.02
C PRO A 161 -5.62 14.29 -13.25
N TYR A 162 -5.56 13.63 -14.41
CA TYR A 162 -5.89 14.22 -15.71
C TYR A 162 -7.17 13.64 -16.33
N SER A 163 -7.62 12.44 -15.94
CA SER A 163 -8.80 11.79 -16.53
C SER A 163 -9.92 11.49 -15.52
N LEU A 164 -9.58 11.30 -14.24
CA LEU A 164 -10.56 10.95 -13.21
C LEU A 164 -11.51 12.09 -12.87
N SER A 165 -12.81 11.77 -12.73
CA SER A 165 -13.82 12.75 -12.35
C SER A 165 -13.66 13.24 -10.90
N ASN A 166 -14.10 14.46 -10.60
CA ASN A 166 -14.04 15.00 -9.25
C ASN A 166 -14.79 14.12 -8.22
N GLY A 167 -15.90 13.49 -8.61
CA GLY A 167 -16.65 12.60 -7.73
C GLY A 167 -15.85 11.35 -7.33
N VAL A 168 -15.14 10.75 -8.29
CA VAL A 168 -14.24 9.61 -8.02
C VAL A 168 -13.08 10.05 -7.11
N LEU A 169 -12.48 11.21 -7.41
CA LEU A 169 -11.40 11.75 -6.59
C LEU A 169 -11.84 12.05 -5.15
N ASP A 170 -13.03 12.60 -4.95
CA ASP A 170 -13.58 12.87 -3.62
C ASP A 170 -13.86 11.59 -2.84
N GLU A 171 -14.33 10.56 -3.51
CA GLU A 171 -14.52 9.24 -2.91
C GLU A 171 -13.17 8.61 -2.53
N MET A 172 -12.16 8.67 -3.40
CA MET A 172 -10.80 8.22 -3.06
C MET A 172 -10.24 8.97 -1.84
N ARG A 173 -10.43 10.30 -1.76
CA ARG A 173 -10.05 11.10 -0.58
C ARG A 173 -10.75 10.61 0.68
N ARG A 174 -12.05 10.30 0.61
CA ARG A 174 -12.84 9.79 1.74
C ARG A 174 -12.28 8.45 2.23
N GLN A 175 -12.05 7.50 1.31
CA GLN A 175 -11.54 6.17 1.65
C GLN A 175 -10.13 6.23 2.26
N VAL A 176 -9.22 7.02 1.68
CA VAL A 176 -7.86 7.18 2.23
C VAL A 176 -7.88 7.82 3.63
N LYS A 177 -8.76 8.80 3.87
CA LYS A 177 -8.93 9.39 5.20
C LYS A 177 -9.47 8.38 6.23
N LEU A 178 -10.36 7.48 5.83
CA LEU A 178 -10.84 6.41 6.70
C LEU A 178 -9.71 5.44 7.06
N MET A 179 -8.93 5.00 6.07
CA MET A 179 -7.78 4.11 6.31
C MET A 179 -6.72 4.76 7.21
N ALA A 180 -6.40 6.04 7.01
CA ALA A 180 -5.45 6.77 7.86
C ALA A 180 -5.89 6.80 9.34
N LYS A 181 -7.19 6.98 9.59
CA LYS A 181 -7.77 6.99 10.93
C LYS A 181 -7.79 5.60 11.56
N GLU A 182 -8.21 4.58 10.81
CA GLU A 182 -8.24 3.19 11.29
C GLU A 182 -6.83 2.68 11.63
N LEU A 183 -5.83 3.06 10.84
CA LEU A 183 -4.41 2.75 11.11
C LEU A 183 -3.80 3.61 12.22
N ASN A 184 -4.52 4.59 12.77
CA ASN A 184 -3.99 5.56 13.74
C ASN A 184 -2.69 6.21 13.26
N VAL A 185 -2.66 6.66 12.00
CA VAL A 185 -1.48 7.27 11.40
C VAL A 185 -1.12 8.57 12.11
N VAL A 186 0.16 8.75 12.43
CA VAL A 186 0.73 10.02 12.86
C VAL A 186 2.01 10.25 12.05
N GLY A 187 1.97 11.23 11.15
CA GLY A 187 2.99 11.50 10.16
C GLY A 187 2.51 11.23 8.73
N LEU A 188 3.37 10.60 7.92
CA LEU A 188 3.10 10.31 6.51
C LEU A 188 2.44 8.96 6.31
N MET A 189 1.58 8.88 5.30
CA MET A 189 1.08 7.64 4.72
C MET A 189 0.91 7.81 3.22
N ASN A 190 1.22 6.76 2.46
CA ASN A 190 0.89 6.62 1.05
C ASN A 190 -0.17 5.53 0.90
N ALA A 191 -1.13 5.73 0.00
CA ALA A 191 -2.13 4.72 -0.36
C ALA A 191 -2.14 4.53 -1.87
N GLN A 192 -2.22 3.27 -2.30
CA GLN A 192 -2.31 2.88 -3.71
C GLN A 192 -3.70 2.33 -3.99
N LEU A 193 -4.37 2.89 -4.99
CA LEU A 193 -5.72 2.55 -5.38
C LEU A 193 -5.78 2.25 -6.88
N ALA A 194 -6.75 1.45 -7.28
CA ALA A 194 -7.11 1.21 -8.67
C ALA A 194 -8.56 1.65 -8.92
N TYR A 195 -8.84 2.22 -10.08
CA TYR A 195 -10.19 2.51 -10.54
C TYR A 195 -10.49 1.77 -11.84
N GLN A 196 -11.54 0.95 -11.81
CA GLN A 196 -12.01 0.18 -12.96
C GLN A 196 -13.52 -0.05 -12.84
N ASP A 197 -14.24 -0.02 -13.96
CA ASP A 197 -15.67 -0.34 -14.02
C ASP A 197 -16.53 0.43 -12.98
N ASP A 198 -16.23 1.72 -12.81
CA ASP A 198 -16.85 2.62 -11.82
C ASP A 198 -16.63 2.26 -10.34
N GLU A 199 -15.65 1.40 -10.07
CA GLU A 199 -15.32 0.92 -8.75
C GLU A 199 -13.90 1.31 -8.33
N ILE A 200 -13.73 1.63 -7.04
CA ILE A 200 -12.43 1.94 -6.44
C ILE A 200 -11.97 0.74 -5.62
N TYR A 201 -10.79 0.23 -5.94
CA TYR A 201 -10.15 -0.90 -5.27
C TYR A 201 -8.91 -0.43 -4.52
N ILE A 202 -8.77 -0.84 -3.27
CA ILE A 202 -7.57 -0.58 -2.47
C ILE A 202 -6.51 -1.63 -2.77
N ILE A 203 -5.32 -1.21 -3.21
CA ILE A 203 -4.21 -2.10 -3.53
C ILE A 203 -3.33 -2.34 -2.30
N GLU A 204 -2.86 -1.25 -1.69
CA GLU A 204 -2.06 -1.27 -0.46
C GLU A 204 -1.97 0.10 0.21
N VAL A 205 -1.52 0.10 1.46
CA VAL A 205 -1.23 1.32 2.24
C VAL A 205 0.12 1.18 2.90
N ASN A 206 0.90 2.26 2.83
CA ASN A 206 2.25 2.36 3.34
C ASN A 206 2.29 3.49 4.40
N PRO A 207 2.15 3.20 5.71
CA PRO A 207 2.11 4.21 6.78
C PRO A 207 3.51 4.76 7.11
N ARG A 208 4.20 5.26 6.09
CA ARG A 208 5.56 5.80 6.13
C ARG A 208 5.77 6.77 4.97
N ALA A 209 6.96 7.37 4.91
CA ALA A 209 7.36 8.13 3.73
C ALA A 209 7.46 7.22 2.50
N SER A 210 6.91 7.68 1.38
CA SER A 210 7.02 7.09 0.06
C SER A 210 8.05 7.85 -0.79
N ARG A 211 8.41 7.29 -1.94
CA ARG A 211 9.28 7.95 -2.92
C ARG A 211 8.63 9.17 -3.59
N THR A 212 7.31 9.27 -3.55
CA THR A 212 6.54 10.34 -4.19
C THR A 212 6.50 11.61 -3.33
N ILE A 213 6.75 11.53 -2.02
CA ILE A 213 6.73 12.69 -1.11
C ILE A 213 7.59 13.87 -1.58
N PRO A 214 8.86 13.70 -2.01
CA PRO A 214 9.66 14.80 -2.55
C PRO A 214 9.04 15.41 -3.82
N PHE A 215 8.48 14.58 -4.71
CA PHE A 215 7.81 15.04 -5.93
C PHE A 215 6.57 15.87 -5.60
N VAL A 216 5.66 15.33 -4.78
CA VAL A 216 4.45 16.03 -4.34
C VAL A 216 4.80 17.34 -3.63
N SER A 217 5.82 17.32 -2.76
CA SER A 217 6.25 18.52 -2.04
C SER A 217 6.78 19.60 -2.99
N LYS A 218 7.47 19.22 -4.06
CA LYS A 218 7.94 20.15 -5.08
C LYS A 218 6.83 20.68 -5.96
N ALA A 219 5.88 19.84 -6.37
CA ALA A 219 4.78 20.24 -7.23
C ALA A 219 3.78 21.15 -6.50
N THR A 220 3.53 20.92 -5.21
CA THR A 220 2.57 21.68 -4.40
C THR A 220 3.20 22.88 -3.68
N GLY A 221 4.52 22.92 -3.54
CA GLY A 221 5.22 23.90 -2.71
C GLY A 221 5.10 23.65 -1.19
N VAL A 222 4.49 22.53 -0.77
CA VAL A 222 4.26 22.20 0.64
C VAL A 222 5.30 21.20 1.12
N ALA A 223 6.04 21.50 2.20
CA ALA A 223 7.07 20.62 2.74
C ALA A 223 6.48 19.47 3.60
N LEU A 224 5.83 18.49 2.96
CA LEU A 224 5.08 17.42 3.63
C LEU A 224 5.91 16.65 4.68
N ALA A 225 7.17 16.31 4.36
CA ALA A 225 8.05 15.62 5.31
C ALA A 225 8.38 16.45 6.55
N ASN A 226 8.44 17.79 6.44
CA ASN A 226 8.66 18.67 7.59
C ASN A 226 7.40 18.74 8.46
N ILE A 227 6.23 18.94 7.83
CA ILE A 227 4.93 18.98 8.52
C ILE A 227 4.69 17.67 9.27
N ALA A 228 4.88 16.54 8.59
CA ALA A 228 4.71 15.23 9.21
C ALA A 228 5.69 14.98 10.36
N ALA A 229 6.95 15.42 10.26
CA ALA A 229 7.90 15.28 11.37
C ALA A 229 7.45 16.09 12.61
N ARG A 230 6.88 17.29 12.39
CA ARG A 230 6.28 18.10 13.47
C ARG A 230 5.04 17.42 14.06
N ALA A 231 4.19 16.83 13.23
CA ALA A 231 3.04 16.03 13.67
C ALA A 231 3.45 14.85 14.56
N MET A 232 4.50 14.11 14.17
CA MET A 232 5.07 13.03 14.98
C MET A 232 5.58 13.50 16.36
N THR A 233 5.91 14.78 16.51
CA THR A 233 6.32 15.40 17.79
C THR A 233 5.16 16.01 18.59
N GLY A 234 3.91 15.91 18.10
CA GLY A 234 2.71 16.40 18.79
C GLY A 234 2.21 17.79 18.37
N ILE A 235 2.69 18.34 17.26
CA ILE A 235 2.19 19.60 16.70
C ILE A 235 1.06 19.27 15.71
N SER A 236 -0.16 19.81 15.93
CA SER A 236 -1.29 19.60 15.01
C SER A 236 -1.07 20.25 13.65
N LEU A 237 -1.78 19.76 12.62
CA LEU A 237 -1.71 20.25 11.24
C LEU A 237 -2.23 21.68 11.05
#